data_AF-A0A9D5FRQ1-F1
#
_entry.id   AF-A0A9D5FRQ1-F1
#
_cell.length_a   1.000
_cell.length_b   1.000
_cell.length_c   1.000
_cell.angle_alpha   90.00
_cell.angle_beta   90.00
_cell.angle_gamma   90.00
#
_symmetry.space_group_name_H-M   'P 1'
#
loop_
_entity.id
_entity.type
_entity.pdbx_description
1 polymer ?
#
loop_
_entity_poly.entity_id
_entity_poly.type
_entity_poly.pdbx_seq_one_letter_code
_entity_poly.pdbx_strand_id
1 'polypeptide(L)'
;MKHARKIRRQTAINGLDLVSEAINLLRIAPGRLLVAYYAGSVPFVLGFLYFWSDMSRSSFAHDRCLQFSMAVAGLFVWMKCWQSFFAIELRALLAHGTPGSWTPSRILRLVAVQTAVQPYGLLLIPVSLLLVLPFHATHAFFQNTSVVGDGTSSNVLATVKRSWSQARLWPAQNHFMLWLASPWLLLPAMGVFFTLGWFIMSLMSAIPGIERYWFLPVLLVCGISAMMFPFSPAGSVVVGNLGTLIIISPVLLNKLMGVQNLFTMAGPHKVFNVTFIATLFFLAYLCLDPVIKAVHALRCFYGDSRRSGEDILVELRSIAATGRQTQPADSRTTAEAIT
;
A
#
# COMPACT_ATOMS: atom_id res chain seq x y z
N MET A 1 -0.13 16.96 38.02
CA MET A 1 -0.84 15.65 37.94
C MET A 1 -2.25 15.70 37.33
N LYS A 2 -2.90 16.86 37.13
CA LYS A 2 -4.16 16.97 36.32
C LYS A 2 -3.95 17.04 34.80
N HIS A 3 -2.70 17.19 34.33
CA HIS A 3 -2.33 17.21 32.90
C HIS A 3 -2.05 15.82 32.30
N ALA A 4 -1.88 14.78 33.12
CA ALA A 4 -1.70 13.40 32.65
C ALA A 4 -3.03 12.63 32.51
N ARG A 5 -4.16 13.28 32.81
CA ARG A 5 -5.51 12.66 32.82
C ARG A 5 -6.32 12.98 31.57
N LYS A 6 -5.70 13.52 30.52
CA LYS A 6 -6.24 13.51 29.14
C LYS A 6 -5.97 12.14 28.51
N ILE A 7 -6.38 11.12 29.26
CA ILE A 7 -6.50 9.73 28.81
C ILE A 7 -7.36 9.80 27.55
N ARG A 8 -6.73 9.40 26.43
CA ARG A 8 -7.28 9.20 25.09
C ARG A 8 -8.62 8.44 25.22
N ARG A 9 -9.72 9.17 25.44
CA ARG A 9 -11.06 8.60 25.38
C ARG A 9 -11.29 8.14 23.95
N GLN A 10 -11.20 6.83 23.77
CA GLN A 10 -11.84 5.85 22.87
C GLN A 10 -12.80 6.30 21.73
N THR A 11 -12.80 7.55 21.27
CA THR A 11 -13.68 8.06 20.19
C THR A 11 -12.97 8.90 19.11
N ALA A 12 -11.67 9.19 19.20
CA ALA A 12 -11.00 9.99 18.17
C ALA A 12 -9.49 9.74 18.08
N ILE A 13 -9.04 8.54 17.70
CA ILE A 13 -7.79 8.52 16.93
C ILE A 13 -8.20 9.14 15.59
N ASN A 14 -7.81 10.39 15.36
CA ASN A 14 -8.09 11.05 14.09
C ASN A 14 -7.45 10.23 12.98
N GLY A 15 -8.05 10.18 11.78
CA GLY A 15 -7.47 9.43 10.67
C GLY A 15 -6.02 9.86 10.41
N LEU A 16 -5.72 11.15 10.51
CA LEU A 16 -4.36 11.68 10.38
C LEU A 16 -3.39 11.15 11.45
N ASP A 17 -3.83 11.00 12.71
CA ASP A 17 -2.99 10.45 13.77
C ASP A 17 -2.65 8.99 13.48
N LEU A 18 -3.62 8.22 13.00
CA LEU A 18 -3.44 6.82 12.63
C LEU A 18 -2.45 6.65 11.47
N VAL A 19 -2.50 7.53 10.47
CA VAL A 19 -1.49 7.55 9.38
C VAL A 19 -0.12 7.94 9.90
N SER A 20 -0.04 8.98 10.74
CA SER A 20 1.24 9.43 11.30
C SER A 20 1.88 8.33 12.13
N GLU A 21 1.08 7.60 12.90
CA GLU A 21 1.51 6.43 13.66
C GLU A 21 1.93 5.27 12.76
N ALA A 22 1.20 5.00 11.68
CA ALA A 22 1.58 3.98 10.70
C ALA A 22 2.92 4.32 10.01
N ILE A 23 3.13 5.59 9.65
CA ILE A 23 4.39 6.08 9.08
C ILE A 23 5.51 5.94 10.12
N ASN A 24 5.26 6.32 11.38
CA ASN A 24 6.24 6.16 12.44
C ASN A 24 6.61 4.69 12.67
N LEU A 25 5.61 3.79 12.68
CA LEU A 25 5.82 2.35 12.76
C LEU A 25 6.70 1.83 11.63
N LEU A 26 6.46 2.27 10.39
CA LEU A 26 7.29 1.91 9.24
C LEU A 26 8.72 2.47 9.32
N ARG A 27 8.91 3.63 9.96
CA ARG A 27 10.25 4.23 10.15
C ARG A 27 11.08 3.48 11.19
N ILE A 28 10.45 2.99 12.26
CA ILE A 28 11.15 2.21 13.30
C ILE A 28 11.23 0.71 12.95
N ALA A 29 10.45 0.27 11.95
CA ALA A 29 10.47 -1.11 11.50
C ALA A 29 11.85 -1.49 10.94
N PRO A 30 12.35 -2.70 11.25
CA PRO A 30 13.58 -3.19 10.64
C PRO A 30 13.48 -3.20 9.11
N GLY A 31 14.49 -2.69 8.41
CA GLY A 31 14.49 -2.58 6.94
C GLY A 31 14.21 -3.91 6.22
N ARG A 32 14.55 -5.05 6.84
CA ARG A 32 14.20 -6.40 6.36
C ARG A 32 12.71 -6.58 6.09
N LEU A 33 11.82 -5.89 6.82
CA LEU A 33 10.38 -6.00 6.64
C LEU A 33 9.93 -5.33 5.33
N LEU A 34 10.48 -4.15 5.02
CA LEU A 34 10.21 -3.49 3.74
C LEU A 34 10.81 -4.28 2.58
N VAL A 35 12.01 -4.81 2.74
CA VAL A 35 12.63 -5.70 1.73
C VAL A 35 11.76 -6.93 1.49
N ALA A 36 11.27 -7.58 2.56
CA ALA A 36 10.34 -8.70 2.47
C ALA A 36 9.04 -8.34 1.73
N TYR A 37 8.45 -7.18 2.03
CA TYR A 37 7.26 -6.69 1.32
C TYR A 37 7.50 -6.53 -0.18
N TYR A 38 8.62 -5.88 -0.57
CA TYR A 38 8.94 -5.65 -1.98
C TYR A 38 9.39 -6.93 -2.70
N ALA A 39 10.11 -7.84 -2.03
CA ALA A 39 10.43 -9.17 -2.55
C ALA A 39 9.17 -10.00 -2.86
N GLY A 40 8.09 -9.79 -2.10
CA GLY A 40 6.78 -10.36 -2.39
C GLY A 40 6.04 -9.67 -3.54
N SER A 41 6.02 -8.34 -3.54
CA SER A 41 5.10 -7.56 -4.37
C SER A 41 5.64 -7.21 -5.77
N VAL A 42 6.94 -6.92 -5.88
CA VAL A 42 7.57 -6.54 -7.16
C VAL A 42 7.50 -7.65 -8.20
N PRO A 43 7.79 -8.93 -7.90
CA PRO A 43 7.69 -10.00 -8.89
C PRO A 43 6.28 -10.15 -9.47
N PHE A 44 5.24 -10.03 -8.64
CA PHE A 44 3.86 -10.06 -9.12
C PHE A 44 3.55 -8.86 -10.03
N VAL A 45 3.90 -7.65 -9.62
CA VAL A 45 3.66 -6.45 -10.42
C VAL A 45 4.34 -6.54 -11.79
N LEU A 46 5.61 -6.94 -11.82
CA LEU A 46 6.36 -7.10 -13.06
C LEU A 46 5.79 -8.23 -13.91
N GLY A 47 5.49 -9.39 -13.31
CA GLY A 47 4.89 -10.53 -14.00
C GLY A 47 3.52 -10.20 -14.59
N PHE A 48 2.69 -9.46 -13.85
CA PHE A 48 1.39 -9.00 -14.32
C PHE A 48 1.51 -8.00 -15.47
N LEU A 49 2.39 -7.00 -15.35
CA LEU A 49 2.62 -6.01 -16.42
C LEU A 49 3.18 -6.67 -17.69
N TYR A 50 4.07 -7.65 -17.53
CA TYR A 50 4.58 -8.44 -18.65
C TYR A 50 3.46 -9.26 -19.31
N PHE A 51 2.68 -10.00 -18.52
CA PHE A 51 1.53 -10.76 -19.02
C PHE A 51 0.53 -9.86 -19.74
N TRP A 52 0.18 -8.72 -19.14
CA TRP A 52 -0.70 -7.72 -19.74
C TRP A 52 -0.18 -7.24 -21.09
N SER A 53 1.11 -6.90 -21.16
CA SER A 53 1.73 -6.42 -22.40
C SER A 53 1.79 -7.51 -23.47
N ASP A 54 2.13 -8.75 -23.11
CA ASP A 54 2.21 -9.88 -24.03
C ASP A 54 0.82 -10.22 -24.60
N MET A 55 -0.20 -10.34 -23.75
CA MET A 55 -1.57 -10.63 -24.19
C MET A 55 -2.19 -9.51 -25.03
N SER A 56 -1.76 -8.26 -24.84
CA SER A 56 -2.27 -7.11 -25.60
C SER A 56 -1.64 -6.96 -26.98
N ARG A 57 -0.44 -7.49 -27.22
CA ARG A 57 0.36 -7.15 -28.42
C ARG A 57 0.96 -8.35 -29.16
N SER A 58 1.11 -9.51 -28.53
CA SER A 58 1.81 -10.65 -29.12
C SER A 58 0.87 -11.51 -29.96
N SER A 59 1.31 -11.91 -31.15
CA SER A 59 0.62 -12.90 -32.00
C SER A 59 0.58 -14.30 -31.39
N PHE A 60 1.52 -14.60 -30.48
CA PHE A 60 1.64 -15.90 -29.79
C PHE A 60 0.95 -15.91 -28.42
N ALA A 61 0.13 -14.90 -28.12
CA ALA A 61 -0.54 -14.78 -26.83
C ALA A 61 -1.38 -16.03 -26.50
N HIS A 62 -2.03 -16.61 -27.52
CA HIS A 62 -2.86 -17.80 -27.34
C HIS A 62 -2.06 -19.00 -26.81
N ASP A 63 -0.87 -19.25 -27.33
CA ASP A 63 -0.05 -20.42 -26.96
C ASP A 63 0.53 -20.30 -25.54
N ARG A 64 0.82 -19.07 -25.09
CA ARG A 64 1.41 -18.81 -23.77
C ARG A 64 0.39 -18.48 -22.67
N CYS A 65 -0.88 -18.28 -23.03
CA CYS A 65 -1.92 -17.80 -22.11
C CYS A 65 -2.05 -18.69 -20.87
N LEU A 66 -2.12 -20.02 -21.05
CA LEU A 66 -2.25 -20.96 -19.94
C LEU A 66 -1.05 -20.88 -19.00
N GLN A 67 0.17 -20.98 -19.53
CA GLN A 67 1.38 -20.96 -18.72
C GLN A 67 1.55 -19.64 -17.97
N PHE A 68 1.36 -18.50 -18.63
CA PHE A 68 1.55 -17.20 -18.01
C PHE A 68 0.43 -16.83 -17.05
N SER A 69 -0.82 -17.22 -17.31
CA SER A 69 -1.92 -17.02 -16.35
C SER A 69 -1.71 -17.82 -15.07
N MET A 70 -1.23 -19.07 -15.17
CA MET A 70 -0.84 -19.87 -14.01
C MET A 70 0.33 -19.23 -13.24
N ALA A 71 1.34 -18.73 -13.94
CA ALA A 71 2.48 -18.05 -13.32
C ALA A 71 2.05 -16.78 -12.57
N VAL A 72 1.20 -15.94 -13.19
CA VAL A 72 0.67 -14.72 -12.56
C VAL A 72 -0.23 -15.06 -11.36
N ALA A 73 -1.02 -16.12 -11.43
CA ALA A 73 -1.83 -16.59 -10.30
C ALA A 73 -0.95 -17.07 -9.13
N GLY A 74 0.12 -17.83 -9.41
CA GLY A 74 1.11 -18.23 -8.41
C GLY A 74 1.82 -17.02 -7.78
N LEU A 75 2.23 -16.05 -8.59
CA LEU A 75 2.83 -14.80 -8.14
C LEU A 75 1.87 -13.94 -7.29
N PHE A 76 0.57 -13.97 -7.60
CA PHE A 76 -0.44 -13.30 -6.79
C PHE A 76 -0.51 -13.91 -5.38
N VAL A 77 -0.59 -15.24 -5.28
CA VAL A 77 -0.59 -15.94 -3.99
C VAL A 77 0.71 -15.67 -3.23
N TRP A 78 1.86 -15.74 -3.91
CA TRP A 78 3.17 -15.38 -3.37
C TRP A 78 3.16 -13.98 -2.75
N MET A 79 2.75 -12.97 -3.52
CA MET A 79 2.64 -11.59 -3.05
C MET A 79 1.77 -11.50 -1.80
N LYS A 80 0.57 -12.09 -1.81
CA LYS A 80 -0.36 -11.99 -0.67
C LYS A 80 0.17 -12.68 0.59
N CYS A 81 0.94 -13.76 0.45
CA CYS A 81 1.60 -14.41 1.59
C CYS A 81 2.69 -13.52 2.21
N TRP A 82 3.57 -12.94 1.40
CA TRP A 82 4.60 -11.99 1.86
C TRP A 82 4.01 -10.74 2.50
N GLN A 83 2.95 -10.22 1.91
CA GLN A 83 2.20 -9.11 2.47
C GLN A 83 1.55 -9.45 3.82
N SER A 84 1.11 -10.69 4.01
CA SER A 84 0.59 -11.16 5.28
C SER A 84 1.70 -11.28 6.32
N PHE A 85 2.83 -11.90 5.95
CA PHE A 85 4.04 -11.94 6.77
C PHE A 85 4.45 -10.54 7.24
N PHE A 86 4.56 -9.58 6.32
CA PHE A 86 4.87 -8.18 6.63
C PHE A 86 3.92 -7.57 7.66
N ALA A 87 2.61 -7.76 7.49
CA ALA A 87 1.60 -7.22 8.40
C ALA A 87 1.65 -7.86 9.80
N ILE A 88 1.95 -9.15 9.88
CA ILE A 88 2.08 -9.91 11.13
C ILE A 88 3.30 -9.42 11.92
N GLU A 89 4.44 -9.26 11.24
CA GLU A 89 5.68 -8.76 11.85
C GLU A 89 5.53 -7.32 12.33
N LEU A 90 4.88 -6.44 11.56
CA LEU A 90 4.55 -5.08 12.01
C LEU A 90 3.67 -5.08 13.26
N ARG A 91 2.69 -5.98 13.32
CA ARG A 91 1.82 -6.13 14.47
C ARG A 91 2.57 -6.67 15.70
N ALA A 92 3.52 -7.59 15.51
CA ALA A 92 4.37 -8.07 16.59
C ALA A 92 5.27 -6.94 17.14
N LEU A 93 5.82 -6.11 16.25
CA LEU A 93 6.61 -4.94 16.62
C LEU A 93 5.80 -3.94 17.48
N LEU A 94 4.53 -3.70 17.12
CA LEU A 94 3.61 -2.87 17.91
C LEU A 94 3.38 -3.41 19.32
N ALA A 95 3.30 -4.74 19.47
CA ALA A 95 3.11 -5.38 20.77
C ALA A 95 4.39 -5.41 21.64
N HIS A 96 5.51 -4.83 21.15
CA HIS A 96 6.86 -5.02 21.72
C HIS A 96 7.20 -6.50 21.95
N GLY A 97 6.66 -7.37 21.09
CA GLY A 97 6.82 -8.82 21.18
C GLY A 97 7.58 -9.38 19.98
N THR A 98 7.97 -10.64 20.09
CA THR A 98 8.40 -11.41 18.93
C THR A 98 7.18 -12.07 18.28
N PRO A 99 7.13 -12.15 16.94
CA PRO A 99 6.15 -12.99 16.27
C PRO A 99 6.22 -14.40 16.84
N GLY A 100 5.06 -15.08 16.97
CA GLY A 100 5.07 -16.50 17.30
C GLY A 100 5.94 -17.29 16.32
N SER A 101 6.44 -18.45 16.74
CA SER A 101 7.31 -19.28 15.91
C SER A 101 6.64 -19.65 14.57
N TRP A 102 7.44 -19.64 13.50
CA TRP A 102 7.01 -20.03 12.16
C TRP A 102 7.14 -21.53 12.00
N THR A 103 6.05 -22.26 12.33
CA THR A 103 5.98 -23.71 12.10
C THR A 103 5.49 -24.00 10.68
N PRO A 104 5.88 -25.14 10.06
CA PRO A 104 5.39 -25.53 8.73
C PRO A 104 3.86 -25.57 8.65
N SER A 105 3.19 -26.05 9.70
CA SER A 105 1.73 -26.09 9.77
C SER A 105 1.10 -24.69 9.79
N ARG A 106 1.73 -23.73 10.47
CA ARG A 106 1.27 -22.34 10.48
C ARG A 106 1.43 -21.69 9.10
N ILE A 107 2.57 -21.91 8.44
CA ILE A 107 2.83 -21.41 7.09
C ILE A 107 1.80 -21.99 6.11
N LEU A 108 1.56 -23.30 6.15
CA LEU A 108 0.57 -23.95 5.28
C LEU A 108 -0.84 -23.38 5.49
N ARG A 109 -1.26 -23.15 6.74
CA ARG A 109 -2.55 -22.52 7.05
C ARG A 109 -2.63 -21.07 6.57
N LEU A 110 -1.55 -20.31 6.70
CA LEU A 110 -1.48 -18.95 6.15
C LEU A 110 -1.65 -18.99 4.63
N VAL A 111 -0.89 -19.83 3.92
CA VAL A 111 -1.00 -19.98 2.46
C VAL A 111 -2.42 -20.42 2.06
N ALA A 112 -3.02 -21.36 2.78
CA ALA A 112 -4.38 -21.81 2.53
C ALA A 112 -5.41 -20.68 2.68
N VAL A 113 -5.32 -19.87 3.74
CA VAL A 113 -6.18 -18.69 3.94
C VAL A 113 -5.99 -17.67 2.82
N GLN A 114 -4.74 -17.33 2.49
CA GLN A 114 -4.47 -16.32 1.46
C GLN A 114 -4.95 -16.80 0.08
N THR A 115 -4.76 -18.08 -0.24
CA THR A 115 -5.21 -18.69 -1.51
C THR A 115 -6.73 -18.77 -1.58
N ALA A 116 -7.39 -19.16 -0.49
CA ALA A 116 -8.84 -19.33 -0.47
C ALA A 116 -9.59 -17.99 -0.45
N VAL A 117 -9.04 -16.93 0.13
CA VAL A 117 -9.79 -15.68 0.33
C VAL A 117 -9.34 -14.58 -0.63
N GLN A 118 -8.04 -14.34 -0.80
CA GLN A 118 -7.54 -13.14 -1.47
C GLN A 118 -7.89 -13.02 -2.97
N PRO A 119 -7.99 -14.10 -3.77
CA PRO A 119 -8.34 -13.98 -5.18
C PRO A 119 -9.72 -13.35 -5.40
N TYR A 120 -10.67 -13.58 -4.49
CA TYR A 120 -11.98 -12.93 -4.56
C TYR A 120 -11.89 -11.40 -4.48
N GLY A 121 -10.84 -10.86 -3.86
CA GLY A 121 -10.58 -9.42 -3.80
C GLY A 121 -10.32 -8.80 -5.17
N LEU A 122 -9.78 -9.55 -6.13
CA LEU A 122 -9.56 -9.06 -7.50
C LEU A 122 -10.87 -8.73 -8.21
N LEU A 123 -11.98 -9.38 -7.83
CA LEU A 123 -13.31 -9.14 -8.42
C LEU A 123 -14.18 -8.27 -7.51
N LEU A 124 -14.24 -8.59 -6.21
CA LEU A 124 -15.13 -7.93 -5.28
C LEU A 124 -14.72 -6.48 -4.98
N ILE A 125 -13.43 -6.15 -5.01
CA ILE A 125 -12.98 -4.77 -4.78
C ILE A 125 -13.45 -3.86 -5.93
N PRO A 126 -13.16 -4.15 -7.23
CA PRO A 126 -13.68 -3.35 -8.34
C PRO A 126 -15.22 -3.27 -8.36
N VAL A 127 -15.91 -4.40 -8.15
CA VAL A 127 -17.38 -4.41 -8.11
C VAL A 127 -17.90 -3.52 -6.98
N SER A 128 -17.31 -3.60 -5.80
CA SER A 128 -17.71 -2.75 -4.67
C SER A 128 -17.39 -1.27 -4.89
N LEU A 129 -16.31 -0.95 -5.60
CA LEU A 129 -15.96 0.42 -6.01
C LEU A 129 -17.04 1.02 -6.93
N LEU A 130 -17.51 0.25 -7.91
CA LEU A 130 -18.59 0.68 -8.81
C LEU A 130 -19.91 0.91 -8.07
N LEU A 131 -20.18 0.10 -7.04
CA LEU A 131 -21.39 0.24 -6.22
C LEU A 131 -21.30 1.33 -5.14
N VAL A 132 -20.10 1.88 -4.88
CA VAL A 132 -19.75 2.90 -3.87
C VAL A 132 -20.03 2.48 -2.42
N LEU A 133 -21.26 2.05 -2.10
CA LEU A 133 -21.75 1.78 -0.75
C LEU A 133 -20.98 0.67 0.00
N PRO A 134 -20.62 -0.49 -0.59
CA PRO A 134 -19.87 -1.52 0.14
C PRO A 134 -18.34 -1.38 0.03
N PHE A 135 -17.82 -0.42 -0.73
CA PHE A 135 -16.40 -0.35 -1.10
C PHE A 135 -15.46 -0.33 0.10
N HIS A 136 -15.75 0.53 1.08
CA HIS A 136 -14.91 0.70 2.26
C HIS A 136 -14.80 -0.61 3.07
N ALA A 137 -15.92 -1.33 3.26
CA ALA A 137 -15.98 -2.52 4.09
C ALA A 137 -15.28 -3.70 3.40
N THR A 138 -15.51 -3.86 2.10
CA THR A 138 -14.87 -4.88 1.26
C THR A 138 -13.36 -4.68 1.23
N HIS A 139 -12.88 -3.46 0.98
CA HIS A 139 -11.45 -3.17 1.00
C HIS A 139 -10.82 -3.49 2.37
N ALA A 140 -11.46 -3.02 3.45
CA ALA A 140 -10.97 -3.29 4.81
C ALA A 140 -10.96 -4.78 5.14
N PHE A 141 -11.95 -5.55 4.69
CA PHE A 141 -12.00 -7.00 4.88
C PHE A 141 -10.77 -7.70 4.29
N PHE A 142 -10.40 -7.41 3.04
CA PHE A 142 -9.24 -8.03 2.39
C PHE A 142 -7.91 -7.58 3.00
N GLN A 143 -7.81 -6.31 3.41
CA GLN A 143 -6.63 -5.82 4.12
C GLN A 143 -6.50 -6.48 5.49
N ASN A 144 -7.58 -6.55 6.27
CA ASN A 144 -7.61 -7.21 7.56
C ASN A 144 -7.29 -8.70 7.46
N THR A 145 -7.76 -9.39 6.40
CA THR A 145 -7.42 -10.80 6.15
C THR A 145 -5.91 -11.02 6.00
N SER A 146 -5.19 -10.04 5.44
CA SER A 146 -3.72 -10.10 5.39
C SER A 146 -3.09 -10.01 6.79
N VAL A 147 -3.72 -9.29 7.72
CA VAL A 147 -3.22 -9.09 9.09
C VAL A 147 -3.60 -10.25 10.02
N VAL A 148 -4.86 -10.67 10.01
CA VAL A 148 -5.40 -11.68 10.95
C VAL A 148 -5.33 -13.11 10.42
N GLY A 149 -5.06 -13.29 9.12
CA GLY A 149 -4.83 -14.59 8.48
C GLY A 149 -3.42 -15.12 8.72
N ASP A 150 -2.96 -15.08 9.95
CA ASP A 150 -1.59 -15.38 10.38
C ASP A 150 -1.26 -16.87 10.56
N GLY A 151 -2.19 -17.75 10.18
CA GLY A 151 -2.07 -19.20 10.30
C GLY A 151 -2.23 -19.74 11.73
N THR A 152 -2.61 -18.91 12.71
CA THR A 152 -2.87 -19.35 14.10
C THR A 152 -4.22 -20.07 14.24
N SER A 153 -5.24 -19.60 13.52
CA SER A 153 -6.54 -20.27 13.47
C SER A 153 -6.50 -21.51 12.57
N SER A 154 -7.06 -22.63 13.05
CA SER A 154 -7.20 -23.86 12.27
C SER A 154 -8.25 -23.78 11.15
N ASN A 155 -9.20 -22.84 11.26
CA ASN A 155 -10.35 -22.74 10.37
C ASN A 155 -10.37 -21.42 9.58
N VAL A 156 -10.43 -21.50 8.24
CA VAL A 156 -10.54 -20.35 7.33
C VAL A 156 -11.77 -19.50 7.65
N LEU A 157 -12.91 -20.13 7.99
CA LEU A 157 -14.14 -19.42 8.31
C LEU A 157 -13.99 -18.55 9.56
N ALA A 158 -13.20 -19.00 10.55
CA ALA A 158 -12.90 -18.21 11.74
C ALA A 158 -12.11 -16.95 11.37
N THR A 159 -11.12 -17.08 10.46
CA THR A 159 -10.37 -15.94 9.92
C THR A 159 -11.28 -14.97 9.15
N VAL A 160 -12.18 -15.47 8.31
CA VAL A 160 -13.15 -14.65 7.55
C VAL A 160 -14.05 -13.87 8.51
N LYS A 161 -14.64 -14.54 9.50
CA LYS A 161 -15.50 -13.91 10.51
C LYS A 161 -14.75 -12.83 11.30
N ARG A 162 -13.51 -13.11 11.71
CA ARG A 162 -12.66 -12.15 12.42
C ARG A 162 -12.32 -10.95 11.53
N SER A 163 -11.91 -11.18 10.28
CA SER A 163 -11.59 -10.13 9.32
C SER A 163 -12.78 -9.20 9.07
N TRP A 164 -13.98 -9.78 8.96
CA TRP A 164 -15.22 -9.03 8.81
C TRP A 164 -15.58 -8.23 10.07
N SER A 165 -15.44 -8.82 11.26
CA SER A 165 -15.68 -8.09 12.51
C SER A 165 -14.74 -6.88 12.68
N GLN A 166 -13.47 -7.04 12.30
CA GLN A 166 -12.47 -5.97 12.31
C GLN A 166 -12.77 -4.90 11.25
N ALA A 167 -13.30 -5.29 10.08
CA ALA A 167 -13.62 -4.35 8.99
C ALA A 167 -14.75 -3.37 9.36
N ARG A 168 -15.66 -3.79 10.25
CA ARG A 168 -16.77 -2.98 10.75
C ARG A 168 -16.37 -1.98 11.83
N LEU A 169 -15.15 -2.06 12.35
CA LEU A 169 -14.66 -1.12 13.36
C LEU A 169 -14.24 0.22 12.73
N TRP A 170 -14.72 1.30 13.34
CA TRP A 170 -14.42 2.70 12.98
C TRP A 170 -14.55 3.02 11.48
N PRO A 171 -15.78 2.98 10.92
CA PRO A 171 -16.00 3.25 9.49
C PRO A 171 -15.47 4.61 9.05
N ALA A 172 -15.63 5.67 9.84
CA ALA A 172 -15.15 7.01 9.49
C ALA A 172 -13.63 7.05 9.25
N GLN A 173 -12.84 6.40 10.12
CA GLN A 173 -11.40 6.26 9.92
C GLN A 173 -11.09 5.51 8.64
N ASN A 174 -11.80 4.41 8.37
CA ASN A 174 -11.62 3.63 7.15
C ASN A 174 -11.88 4.43 5.88
N HIS A 175 -12.98 5.20 5.84
CA HIS A 175 -13.30 6.08 4.72
C HIS A 175 -12.22 7.12 4.51
N PHE A 176 -11.74 7.74 5.60
CA PHE A 176 -10.65 8.71 5.52
C PHE A 176 -9.36 8.08 4.98
N MET A 177 -8.98 6.88 5.41
CA MET A 177 -7.80 6.17 4.89
C MET A 177 -7.93 5.86 3.40
N LEU A 178 -9.11 5.40 3.01
CA LEU A 178 -9.42 5.04 1.64
C LEU A 178 -9.33 6.27 0.74
N TRP A 179 -9.99 7.36 1.13
CA TRP A 179 -9.91 8.65 0.46
C TRP A 179 -8.47 9.13 0.40
N LEU A 180 -7.73 9.14 1.50
CA LEU A 180 -6.38 9.68 1.54
C LEU A 180 -5.40 8.94 0.62
N ALA A 181 -5.39 7.60 0.67
CA ALA A 181 -4.25 6.82 0.18
C ALA A 181 -4.61 5.61 -0.71
N SER A 182 -5.89 5.27 -0.93
CA SER A 182 -6.22 4.07 -1.70
C SER A 182 -5.91 4.22 -3.19
N PRO A 183 -5.05 3.37 -3.77
CA PRO A 183 -4.79 3.38 -5.21
C PRO A 183 -6.05 3.11 -6.04
N TRP A 184 -7.01 2.35 -5.51
CA TRP A 184 -8.25 1.99 -6.21
C TRP A 184 -9.10 3.21 -6.58
N LEU A 185 -9.09 4.28 -5.78
CA LEU A 185 -9.81 5.53 -6.09
C LEU A 185 -9.14 6.30 -7.24
N LEU A 186 -7.88 5.98 -7.58
CA LEU A 186 -7.20 6.57 -8.72
C LEU A 186 -7.74 6.03 -10.04
N LEU A 187 -8.20 4.77 -10.12
CA LEU A 187 -8.63 4.17 -11.40
C LEU A 187 -9.68 4.99 -12.17
N PRO A 188 -10.82 5.40 -11.57
CA PRO A 188 -11.78 6.24 -12.29
C PRO A 188 -11.19 7.62 -12.66
N ALA A 189 -10.41 8.21 -11.76
CA ALA A 189 -9.76 9.50 -11.99
C ALA A 189 -8.68 9.43 -13.10
N MET A 190 -7.92 8.34 -13.17
CA MET A 190 -6.98 8.03 -14.24
C MET A 190 -7.72 7.82 -15.55
N GLY A 191 -8.83 7.08 -15.57
CA GLY A 191 -9.65 6.93 -16.77
C GLY A 191 -10.03 8.27 -17.40
N VAL A 192 -10.55 9.19 -16.59
CA VAL A 192 -10.91 10.55 -17.02
C VAL A 192 -9.68 11.38 -17.40
N PHE A 193 -8.61 11.32 -16.60
CA PHE A 193 -7.33 12.00 -16.88
C PHE A 193 -6.82 11.63 -18.27
N PHE A 194 -6.81 10.34 -18.58
CA PHE A 194 -6.17 9.82 -19.79
C PHE A 194 -7.00 10.10 -21.03
N THR A 195 -8.33 10.03 -20.94
CA THR A 195 -9.21 10.39 -22.05
C THR A 195 -9.13 11.88 -22.36
N LEU A 196 -9.16 12.75 -21.33
CA LEU A 196 -8.98 14.19 -21.49
C LEU A 196 -7.57 14.54 -21.99
N GLY A 197 -6.54 13.94 -21.41
CA GLY A 197 -5.14 14.16 -21.81
C GLY A 197 -4.88 13.75 -23.25
N TRP A 198 -5.38 12.58 -23.66
CA TRP A 198 -5.32 12.12 -25.05
C TRP A 198 -6.05 13.08 -26.00
N PHE A 199 -7.27 13.50 -25.64
CA PHE A 199 -8.05 14.45 -26.44
C PHE A 199 -7.34 15.81 -26.59
N ILE A 200 -6.84 16.37 -25.50
CA ILE A 200 -6.12 17.65 -25.50
C ILE A 200 -4.83 17.55 -26.31
N MET A 201 -4.05 16.47 -26.16
CA MET A 201 -2.83 16.26 -26.96
C MET A 201 -3.15 16.13 -28.45
N SER A 202 -4.25 15.47 -28.79
CA SER A 202 -4.72 15.38 -30.18
C SER A 202 -5.09 16.77 -30.73
N LEU A 203 -5.80 17.59 -29.95
CA LEU A 203 -6.15 18.96 -30.35
C LEU A 203 -4.91 19.84 -30.50
N MET A 204 -3.97 19.75 -29.56
CA MET A 204 -2.70 20.48 -29.60
C MET A 204 -1.90 20.12 -30.85
N SER A 205 -1.82 18.85 -31.22
CA SER A 205 -1.07 18.41 -32.39
C SER A 205 -1.58 18.98 -33.72
N ALA A 206 -2.81 19.50 -33.74
CA ALA A 206 -3.38 20.18 -34.90
C ALA A 206 -2.96 21.66 -35.02
N ILE A 207 -2.26 22.23 -34.02
CA ILE A 207 -1.83 23.63 -33.99
C ILE A 207 -0.38 23.72 -34.47
N PRO A 208 -0.09 24.37 -35.62
CA PRO A 208 1.28 24.57 -36.10
C PRO A 208 2.12 25.41 -35.13
N GLY A 209 3.37 25.02 -34.88
CA GLY A 209 4.29 25.76 -34.01
C GLY A 209 4.20 25.41 -32.52
N ILE A 210 3.27 24.52 -32.14
CA ILE A 210 3.09 24.11 -30.74
C ILE A 210 4.28 23.33 -30.18
N GLU A 211 5.05 22.68 -31.06
CA GLU A 211 6.27 21.92 -30.75
C GLU A 211 7.34 22.77 -30.08
N ARG A 212 7.28 24.09 -30.23
CA ARG A 212 8.17 25.04 -29.54
C ARG A 212 7.95 25.04 -28.02
N TYR A 213 6.76 24.68 -27.54
CA TYR A 213 6.40 24.65 -26.13
C TYR A 213 6.61 23.26 -25.52
N TRP A 214 7.86 22.82 -25.46
CA TRP A 214 8.24 21.49 -24.97
C TRP A 214 7.80 21.18 -23.52
N PHE A 215 7.51 22.21 -22.70
CA PHE A 215 7.07 22.07 -21.31
C PHE A 215 5.55 21.96 -21.15
N LEU A 216 4.76 22.29 -22.17
CA LEU A 216 3.29 22.28 -22.11
C LEU A 216 2.72 20.88 -21.77
N PRO A 217 3.26 19.76 -22.31
CA PRO A 217 2.86 18.42 -21.92
C PRO A 217 3.06 18.11 -20.43
N VAL A 218 4.14 18.64 -19.83
CA VAL A 218 4.43 18.45 -18.41
C VAL A 218 3.44 19.24 -17.56
N LEU A 219 3.17 20.50 -17.91
CA LEU A 219 2.16 21.31 -17.22
C LEU A 219 0.76 20.69 -17.32
N LEU A 220 0.41 20.11 -18.47
CA LEU A 220 -0.85 19.40 -18.64
C LEU A 220 -0.93 18.18 -17.71
N VAL A 221 0.11 17.34 -17.69
CA VAL A 221 0.15 16.16 -16.80
C VAL A 221 0.07 16.57 -15.34
N CYS A 222 0.77 17.63 -14.92
CA CYS A 222 0.68 18.16 -13.56
C CYS A 222 -0.73 18.70 -13.24
N GLY A 223 -1.33 19.46 -14.17
CA GLY A 223 -2.67 20.03 -14.01
C GLY A 223 -3.76 18.98 -13.91
N ILE A 224 -3.74 17.98 -14.80
CA ILE A 224 -4.72 16.90 -14.76
C ILE A 224 -4.44 15.99 -13.53
N SER A 225 -3.19 15.83 -13.08
CA SER A 225 -2.88 15.11 -11.83
C SER A 225 -3.46 15.83 -10.61
N ALA A 226 -3.51 17.18 -10.63
CA ALA A 226 -4.20 17.95 -9.59
C ALA A 226 -5.72 17.71 -9.58
N MET A 227 -6.34 17.40 -10.74
CA MET A 227 -7.76 17.03 -10.80
C MET A 227 -8.05 15.66 -10.16
N MET A 228 -7.05 14.81 -9.96
CA MET A 228 -7.18 13.53 -9.25
C MET A 228 -7.17 13.70 -7.72
N PHE A 229 -6.67 14.83 -7.23
CA PHE A 229 -6.47 15.12 -5.80
C PHE A 229 -7.74 14.93 -4.95
N PRO A 230 -8.95 15.33 -5.39
CA PRO A 230 -10.18 15.09 -4.62
C PRO A 230 -10.52 13.62 -4.41
N PHE A 231 -10.03 12.71 -5.27
CA PHE A 231 -10.29 11.27 -5.21
C PHE A 231 -9.30 10.55 -4.30
N SER A 232 -8.01 10.84 -4.46
CA SER A 232 -6.98 10.34 -3.57
C SER A 232 -5.80 11.30 -3.47
N PRO A 233 -5.71 12.13 -2.41
CA PRO A 233 -4.64 13.13 -2.27
C PRO A 233 -3.23 12.53 -2.31
N ALA A 234 -2.95 11.50 -1.50
CA ALA A 234 -1.63 10.90 -1.46
C ALA A 234 -1.33 10.13 -2.76
N GLY A 235 -2.32 9.43 -3.30
CA GLY A 235 -2.19 8.74 -4.58
C GLY A 235 -1.92 9.68 -5.75
N SER A 236 -2.55 10.85 -5.77
CA SER A 236 -2.39 11.85 -6.84
C SER A 236 -1.00 12.48 -6.82
N VAL A 237 -0.45 12.77 -5.64
CA VAL A 237 0.93 13.25 -5.50
C VAL A 237 1.92 12.20 -5.98
N VAL A 238 1.72 10.94 -5.58
CA VAL A 238 2.58 9.83 -6.01
C VAL A 238 2.51 9.60 -7.52
N VAL A 239 1.31 9.51 -8.10
CA VAL A 239 1.11 9.33 -9.55
C VAL A 239 1.64 10.52 -10.33
N GLY A 240 1.40 11.75 -9.88
CA GLY A 240 1.91 12.96 -10.53
C GLY A 240 3.44 12.93 -10.60
N ASN A 241 4.11 12.70 -9.47
CA ASN A 241 5.57 12.63 -9.42
C ASN A 241 6.14 11.49 -10.27
N LEU A 242 5.56 10.29 -10.17
CA LEU A 242 5.99 9.14 -10.96
C LEU A 242 5.73 9.34 -12.46
N GLY A 243 4.58 9.90 -12.83
CA GLY A 243 4.23 10.23 -14.22
C GLY A 243 5.19 11.25 -14.81
N THR A 244 5.46 12.33 -14.07
CA THR A 244 6.46 13.33 -14.44
C THR A 244 7.84 12.69 -14.63
N LEU A 245 8.27 11.81 -13.71
CA LEU A 245 9.56 11.12 -13.81
C LEU A 245 9.64 10.20 -15.05
N ILE A 246 8.60 9.42 -15.33
CA ILE A 246 8.56 8.49 -16.46
C ILE A 246 8.51 9.25 -17.80
N ILE A 247 7.89 10.43 -17.85
CA ILE A 247 7.81 11.25 -19.07
C ILE A 247 9.11 12.03 -19.31
N ILE A 248 9.72 12.59 -18.26
CA ILE A 248 10.92 13.42 -18.38
C ILE A 248 12.18 12.58 -18.58
N SER A 249 12.29 11.42 -17.91
CA SER A 249 13.52 10.62 -17.96
C SER A 249 13.98 10.24 -19.37
N PRO A 250 13.12 9.78 -20.31
CA PRO A 250 13.56 9.44 -21.66
C PRO A 250 13.98 10.67 -22.47
N VAL A 251 13.37 11.83 -22.23
CA VAL A 251 13.73 13.10 -22.88
C VAL A 251 15.10 13.58 -22.39
N LEU A 252 15.34 13.49 -21.08
CA LEU A 252 16.60 13.89 -20.48
C LEU A 252 17.74 12.95 -20.91
N LEU A 253 17.50 11.64 -20.95
CA LEU A 253 18.47 10.65 -21.45
C LEU A 253 18.82 10.89 -22.91
N ASN A 254 17.84 11.24 -23.75
CA ASN A 254 18.12 11.57 -25.14
C ASN A 254 18.96 12.85 -25.26
N LYS A 255 18.62 13.92 -24.53
CA LYS A 255 19.38 15.18 -24.58
C LYS A 255 20.80 15.06 -24.00
N LEU A 256 20.99 14.29 -22.93
CA LEU A 256 22.28 14.16 -22.25
C LEU A 256 23.18 13.07 -22.86
N MET A 257 22.61 11.96 -23.33
CA MET A 257 23.35 10.77 -23.76
C MET A 257 23.13 10.43 -25.24
N GLY A 258 22.26 11.14 -25.96
CA GLY A 258 21.93 10.85 -27.36
C GLY A 258 21.11 9.56 -27.57
N VAL A 259 20.62 8.93 -26.50
CA VAL A 259 19.90 7.65 -26.58
C VAL A 259 18.48 7.90 -27.08
N GLN A 260 18.25 7.57 -28.35
CA GLN A 260 16.91 7.58 -28.92
C GLN A 260 16.08 6.42 -28.35
N ASN A 261 14.89 6.72 -27.85
CA ASN A 261 13.98 5.75 -27.26
C ASN A 261 12.61 5.79 -27.96
N LEU A 262 11.85 4.70 -27.83
CA LEU A 262 10.49 4.56 -28.37
C LEU A 262 9.59 5.74 -27.97
N PHE A 263 9.76 6.33 -26.78
CA PHE A 263 8.99 7.50 -26.33
C PHE A 263 9.30 8.75 -27.16
N THR A 264 10.56 8.97 -27.55
CA THR A 264 10.97 10.11 -28.37
C THR A 264 10.57 9.91 -29.84
N MET A 265 10.65 8.68 -30.36
CA MET A 265 10.28 8.36 -31.75
C MET A 265 8.77 8.32 -31.98
N ALA A 266 8.00 7.83 -31.00
CA ALA A 266 6.56 7.60 -31.10
C ALA A 266 5.72 8.88 -30.94
N GLY A 267 6.29 9.94 -30.36
CA GLY A 267 5.61 11.20 -30.06
C GLY A 267 4.79 11.16 -28.76
N PRO A 268 4.46 12.34 -28.18
CA PRO A 268 3.87 12.46 -26.84
C PRO A 268 2.46 11.83 -26.71
N HIS A 269 1.70 11.73 -27.81
CA HIS A 269 0.36 11.15 -27.81
C HIS A 269 0.36 9.62 -27.65
N LYS A 270 1.45 8.92 -28.02
CA LYS A 270 1.57 7.44 -27.86
C LYS A 270 2.00 7.01 -26.45
N VAL A 271 2.38 7.98 -25.60
CA VAL A 271 2.74 7.75 -24.19
C VAL A 271 1.51 7.32 -23.37
N PHE A 272 0.33 7.84 -23.71
CA PHE A 272 -0.93 7.58 -23.00
C PHE A 272 -1.60 6.28 -23.47
N ASN A 273 -0.92 5.14 -23.28
CA ASN A 273 -1.48 3.82 -23.55
C ASN A 273 -1.92 3.10 -22.26
N VAL A 274 -2.70 2.03 -22.41
CA VAL A 274 -3.25 1.27 -21.27
C VAL A 274 -2.14 0.63 -20.42
N THR A 275 -1.01 0.26 -21.02
CA THR A 275 0.17 -0.23 -20.28
C THR A 275 0.74 0.85 -19.37
N PHE A 276 0.83 2.10 -19.83
CA PHE A 276 1.31 3.22 -19.03
C PHE A 276 0.38 3.53 -17.85
N ILE A 277 -0.95 3.47 -18.05
CA ILE A 277 -1.94 3.57 -16.96
C ILE A 277 -1.70 2.47 -15.92
N ALA A 278 -1.57 1.22 -16.37
CA ALA A 278 -1.34 0.09 -15.48
C ALA A 278 -0.02 0.25 -14.72
N THR A 279 1.07 0.66 -15.39
CA THR A 279 2.37 0.91 -14.75
C THR A 279 2.27 1.98 -13.66
N LEU A 280 1.64 3.12 -13.93
CA LEU A 280 1.45 4.17 -12.93
C LEU A 280 0.60 3.70 -11.75
N PHE A 281 -0.49 2.99 -12.01
CA PHE A 281 -1.33 2.44 -10.97
C PHE A 281 -0.56 1.46 -10.07
N PHE A 282 0.20 0.54 -10.65
CA PHE A 282 0.97 -0.44 -9.89
C PHE A 282 2.16 0.18 -9.14
N LEU A 283 2.81 1.20 -9.69
CA LEU A 283 3.85 1.92 -8.96
C LEU A 283 3.26 2.70 -7.77
N ALA A 284 2.13 3.37 -7.97
CA ALA A 284 1.40 4.03 -6.88
C ALA A 284 0.95 3.02 -5.82
N TYR A 285 0.48 1.85 -6.24
CA TYR A 285 0.17 0.73 -5.36
C TYR A 285 1.38 0.29 -4.53
N LEU A 286 2.54 0.09 -5.15
CA LEU A 286 3.76 -0.30 -4.44
C LEU A 286 4.22 0.73 -3.41
N CYS A 287 3.99 2.03 -3.66
CA CYS A 287 4.33 3.10 -2.72
C CYS A 287 3.33 3.21 -1.55
N LEU A 288 2.03 3.07 -1.81
CA LEU A 288 0.97 3.35 -0.83
C LEU A 288 0.55 2.12 -0.01
N ASP A 289 0.62 0.92 -0.58
CA ASP A 289 0.14 -0.30 0.07
C ASP A 289 0.90 -0.67 1.37
N PRO A 290 2.24 -0.44 1.52
CA PRO A 290 2.90 -0.62 2.82
C PRO A 290 2.29 0.24 3.93
N VAL A 291 1.94 1.50 3.62
CA VAL A 291 1.30 2.43 4.56
C VAL A 291 -0.10 1.95 4.90
N ILE A 292 -0.88 1.54 3.90
CA ILE A 292 -2.22 0.96 4.11
C ILE A 292 -2.15 -0.28 5.00
N LYS A 293 -1.18 -1.18 4.78
CA LYS A 293 -1.00 -2.37 5.62
C LYS A 293 -0.60 -2.03 7.05
N ALA A 294 0.28 -1.06 7.25
CA ALA A 294 0.64 -0.59 8.58
C ALA A 294 -0.59 -0.01 9.32
N VAL A 295 -1.41 0.80 8.63
CA VAL A 295 -2.69 1.30 9.16
C VAL A 295 -3.62 0.15 9.55
N HIS A 296 -3.79 -0.86 8.69
CA HIS A 296 -4.66 -2.01 9.00
C HIS A 296 -4.08 -2.91 10.10
N ALA A 297 -2.76 -3.01 10.23
CA ALA A 297 -2.10 -3.68 11.34
C ALA A 297 -2.40 -2.98 12.68
N LEU A 298 -2.26 -1.64 12.73
CA LEU A 298 -2.65 -0.80 13.86
C LEU A 298 -4.15 -0.96 14.19
N ARG A 299 -5.03 -0.88 13.19
CA ARG A 299 -6.47 -1.03 13.41
C ARG A 299 -6.85 -2.39 13.96
N CYS A 300 -6.26 -3.47 13.46
CA CYS A 300 -6.50 -4.81 13.98
C CYS A 300 -5.94 -4.97 15.41
N PHE A 301 -4.76 -4.39 15.68
CA PHE A 301 -4.17 -4.36 17.02
C PHE A 301 -5.10 -3.64 18.01
N TYR A 302 -5.46 -2.39 17.72
CA TYR A 302 -6.38 -1.61 18.55
C TYR A 302 -7.75 -2.27 18.69
N GLY A 303 -8.26 -2.87 17.61
CA GLY A 303 -9.53 -3.60 17.64
C GLY A 303 -9.49 -4.79 18.62
N ASP A 304 -8.39 -5.53 18.66
CA ASP A 304 -8.19 -6.66 19.58
C ASP A 304 -7.89 -6.20 21.02
N SER A 305 -7.19 -5.07 21.19
CA SER A 305 -6.90 -4.47 22.51
C SER A 305 -8.15 -4.02 23.25
N ARG A 306 -9.26 -3.71 22.55
CA ARG A 306 -10.55 -3.38 23.20
C ARG A 306 -11.09 -4.48 24.11
N ARG A 307 -10.72 -5.74 23.87
CA ARG A 307 -11.16 -6.89 24.69
C ARG A 307 -10.07 -7.40 25.61
N SER A 308 -8.81 -7.29 25.20
CA SER A 308 -7.66 -7.86 25.92
C SER A 308 -6.95 -6.88 26.85
N GLY A 309 -7.01 -5.57 26.58
CA GLY A 309 -6.23 -4.55 27.29
C GLY A 309 -4.73 -4.55 26.96
N GLU A 310 -4.31 -5.25 25.89
CA GLU A 310 -2.89 -5.37 25.50
C GLU A 310 -2.23 -4.02 25.19
N ASP A 311 -3.00 -3.03 24.73
CA ASP A 311 -2.52 -1.65 24.50
C ASP A 311 -1.98 -0.99 25.78
N ILE A 312 -2.69 -1.15 26.90
CA ILE A 312 -2.27 -0.64 28.22
C ILE A 312 -0.99 -1.35 28.67
N LEU A 313 -0.90 -2.66 28.46
CA LEU A 313 0.28 -3.43 28.84
C LEU A 313 1.51 -3.00 28.04
N VAL A 314 1.35 -2.74 26.74
CA VAL A 314 2.40 -2.22 25.86
C VAL A 314 2.88 -0.84 26.35
N GLU A 315 1.95 0.05 26.69
CA GLU A 315 2.27 1.38 27.22
C GLU A 315 2.98 1.30 28.59
N LEU A 316 2.57 0.41 29.48
CA LEU A 316 3.25 0.20 30.76
C LEU A 316 4.66 -0.35 30.58
N ARG A 317 4.87 -1.29 29.63
CA ARG A 317 6.21 -1.81 29.32
C ARG A 317 7.13 -0.72 28.78
N SER A 318 6.62 0.17 27.92
CA SER A 318 7.42 1.27 27.38
C SER A 318 7.82 2.28 28.46
N ILE A 319 6.89 2.65 29.36
CA ILE A 319 7.19 3.52 30.51
C ILE A 319 8.20 2.85 31.45
N ALA A 320 8.05 1.55 31.74
CA ALA A 320 8.98 0.81 32.59
C ALA A 320 10.39 0.68 31.97
N ALA A 321 10.49 0.64 30.64
CA ALA A 321 11.77 0.66 29.94
C ALA A 321 12.44 2.04 30.01
N THR A 322 11.67 3.12 29.79
CA THR A 322 12.17 4.50 29.90
C THR A 322 12.57 4.85 31.34
N GLY A 323 11.76 4.43 32.33
CA GLY A 323 12.04 4.64 33.75
C GLY A 323 13.35 3.96 34.21
N ARG A 324 13.68 2.80 33.63
CA ARG A 324 14.96 2.12 33.86
C ARG A 324 16.16 2.85 33.23
N GLN A 325 15.96 3.60 32.15
CA GLN A 325 17.02 4.40 31.53
C GLN A 325 17.29 5.72 32.27
N THR A 326 16.29 6.27 32.96
CA THR A 326 16.42 7.53 33.72
C THR A 326 16.93 7.37 35.15
N GLN A 327 17.18 6.15 35.63
CA GLN A 327 17.75 5.95 36.96
C GLN A 327 19.25 6.27 36.91
N PRO A 328 19.74 7.34 37.58
CA PRO A 328 21.16 7.70 37.53
C PRO A 328 21.98 6.58 38.16
N ALA A 329 23.10 6.23 37.55
CA ALA A 329 24.05 5.23 38.03
C ALA A 329 24.74 5.59 39.37
N ASP A 330 24.26 6.59 40.11
CA ASP A 330 25.02 7.30 41.14
C ASP A 330 24.60 6.99 42.59
N SER A 331 23.94 5.84 42.83
CA SER A 331 23.58 5.39 44.18
C SER A 331 24.42 4.21 44.69
N ARG A 332 25.42 3.78 43.93
CA ARG A 332 26.35 2.71 44.37
C ARG A 332 27.73 3.21 44.77
N THR A 333 28.10 4.45 44.45
CA THR A 333 29.46 4.99 44.70
C THR A 333 29.59 5.76 46.03
N THR A 334 28.49 6.10 46.70
CA THR A 334 28.53 6.87 47.97
C THR A 334 28.55 6.02 49.24
N ALA A 335 28.49 4.68 49.12
CA ALA A 335 28.57 3.77 50.27
C ALA A 335 30.00 3.27 50.58
N GLU A 336 30.97 3.46 49.69
CA GLU A 336 32.36 3.01 49.87
C GLU A 336 33.33 4.13 50.30
N ALA A 337 32.84 5.35 50.57
CA ALA A 337 33.66 6.47 51.04
C ALA A 337 33.62 6.66 52.59
N ILE A 338 33.05 5.70 53.32
CA ILE A 338 33.06 5.67 54.78
C ILE A 338 33.57 4.29 55.22
N THR A 339 34.86 4.05 55.03
CA THR A 339 35.64 3.04 55.76
C THR A 339 37.12 3.41 55.66
#